data_AF-A0A7D4B3K6-F1
#
_entry.id   AF-A0A7D4B3K6-F1
#
_cell.length_a   1.000
_cell.length_b   1.000
_cell.length_c   1.000
_cell.angle_alpha   90.00
_cell.angle_beta   90.00
_cell.angle_gamma   90.00
#
_symmetry.space_group_name_H-M   'P 1'
#
loop_
_entity.id
_entity.type
_entity.pdbx_description
1 polymer ?
#
loop_
_entity_poly.entity_id
_entity_poly.type
_entity_poly.pdbx_seq_one_letter_code
_entity_poly.pdbx_strand_id
1 'polypeptide(L)'
;MGGRPHASVPRTAASGRLVATGDPTLARLLHESIDVNKVPASQLVDLYSRFMDATREQRRQWTAKDWDEASDALTRLNARYETVRLDLPLDDRLTVRSYQGEFRTLQSARRLKDRVNE
;
A
#
# COMPACT_ATOMS: atom_id res chain seq x y z
N MET A 1 -51.29 -15.26 24.84
CA MET A 1 -50.69 -14.00 24.35
C MET A 1 -49.58 -13.60 25.31
N GLY A 2 -48.39 -13.23 24.79
CA GLY A 2 -47.25 -12.66 25.53
C GLY A 2 -46.32 -13.72 26.12
N GLY A 3 -45.00 -13.71 25.94
CA GLY A 3 -44.08 -12.85 25.20
C GLY A 3 -42.74 -13.61 25.12
N ARG A 4 -42.05 -13.52 23.98
CA ARG A 4 -40.82 -14.27 23.68
C ARG A 4 -39.63 -13.63 24.44
N PRO A 5 -38.77 -14.39 25.15
CA PRO A 5 -37.52 -13.85 25.66
C PRO A 5 -36.48 -13.76 24.53
N HIS A 6 -36.02 -12.55 24.24
CA HIS A 6 -34.90 -12.28 23.34
C HIS A 6 -33.60 -12.45 24.13
N ALA A 7 -32.88 -13.55 23.88
CA ALA A 7 -31.53 -13.71 24.39
C ALA A 7 -30.56 -12.82 23.58
N SER A 8 -29.86 -11.94 24.30
CA SER A 8 -28.88 -10.99 23.79
C SER A 8 -27.76 -11.69 23.02
N VAL A 9 -27.59 -11.30 21.75
CA VAL A 9 -26.42 -11.69 20.94
C VAL A 9 -25.21 -10.89 21.45
N PRO A 10 -24.09 -11.52 21.82
CA PRO A 10 -22.87 -10.79 22.13
C PRO A 10 -22.35 -10.16 20.85
N ARG A 11 -22.35 -8.82 20.81
CA ARG A 11 -21.69 -8.02 19.79
C ARG A 11 -20.20 -8.36 19.81
N THR A 12 -19.76 -9.07 18.78
CA THR A 12 -18.35 -9.36 18.52
C THR A 12 -17.57 -8.06 18.66
N ALA A 13 -16.70 -7.98 19.68
CA ALA A 13 -15.77 -6.88 19.81
C ALA A 13 -14.87 -6.94 18.58
N ALA A 14 -15.11 -6.07 17.61
CA ALA A 14 -14.16 -5.78 16.56
C ALA A 14 -12.87 -5.39 17.27
N SER A 15 -11.88 -6.27 17.22
CA SER A 15 -10.51 -5.95 17.60
C SER A 15 -10.05 -4.84 16.66
N GLY A 16 -10.34 -3.60 17.06
CA GLY A 16 -9.73 -2.42 16.50
C GLY A 16 -8.25 -2.55 16.74
N ARG A 17 -7.56 -3.18 15.79
CA ARG A 17 -6.12 -3.08 15.66
C ARG A 17 -5.85 -1.59 15.65
N LEU A 18 -5.30 -1.06 16.74
CA LEU A 18 -4.76 0.29 16.80
C LEU A 18 -3.80 0.38 15.63
N VAL A 19 -4.26 1.04 14.56
CA VAL A 19 -3.50 1.20 13.33
C VAL A 19 -2.28 2.00 13.73
N ALA A 20 -1.10 1.36 13.71
CA ALA A 20 0.16 2.07 13.74
C ALA A 20 0.03 3.20 12.72
N THR A 21 0.16 4.44 13.18
CA THR A 21 -0.23 5.62 12.40
C THR A 21 0.61 5.75 11.14
N GLY A 22 1.80 5.13 11.11
CA GLY A 22 2.64 4.97 9.93
C GLY A 22 2.49 3.61 9.24
N ASP A 23 2.62 3.61 7.91
CA ASP A 23 2.71 2.38 7.12
C ASP A 23 4.00 1.61 7.47
N PRO A 24 3.92 0.39 8.05
CA PRO A 24 5.10 -0.33 8.52
C PRO A 24 6.00 -0.80 7.38
N THR A 25 5.43 -1.04 6.20
CA THR A 25 6.21 -1.41 5.02
C THR A 25 6.99 -0.20 4.51
N LEU A 26 6.36 0.97 4.40
CA LEU A 26 7.07 2.20 4.01
C LEU A 26 8.11 2.58 5.06
N ALA A 27 7.82 2.40 6.36
CA ALA A 27 8.79 2.61 7.42
C ALA A 27 10.03 1.72 7.27
N ARG A 28 9.85 0.46 6.86
CA ARG A 28 10.96 -0.44 6.58
C ARG A 28 11.71 -0.09 5.30
N LEU A 29 11.00 0.22 4.22
CA LEU A 29 11.59 0.47 2.90
C LEU A 29 12.31 1.81 2.82
N LEU A 30 11.71 2.83 3.42
CA LEU A 30 12.15 4.23 3.35
C LEU A 30 12.88 4.69 4.61
N HIS A 31 12.94 3.83 5.65
CA HIS A 31 13.48 4.18 6.97
C HIS A 31 12.76 5.38 7.62
N GLU A 32 11.48 5.60 7.26
CA GLU A 32 10.68 6.75 7.67
C GLU A 32 9.22 6.33 7.97
N SER A 33 8.71 6.65 9.16
CA SER A 33 7.31 6.38 9.51
C SER A 33 6.37 7.40 8.87
N ILE A 34 5.67 6.99 7.82
CA ILE A 34 4.79 7.87 7.04
C ILE A 34 3.32 7.48 7.23
N ASP A 35 2.51 8.42 7.71
CA ASP A 35 1.04 8.29 7.72
C ASP A 35 0.49 8.63 6.33
N VAL A 36 0.38 7.61 5.48
CA VAL A 36 -0.06 7.74 4.08
C VAL A 36 -1.40 8.47 3.96
N ASN A 37 -2.30 8.34 4.95
CA ASN A 37 -3.62 8.97 4.90
C ASN A 37 -3.56 10.50 5.03
N LYS A 38 -2.46 11.06 5.53
CA LYS A 38 -2.27 12.50 5.75
C LYS A 38 -1.36 13.17 4.72
N VAL A 39 -0.74 12.40 3.81
CA VAL A 39 0.21 12.94 2.82
C VAL A 39 -0.52 13.89 1.86
N PRO A 40 -0.15 15.17 1.73
CA PRO A 40 -0.79 16.08 0.78
C PRO A 40 -0.42 15.74 -0.67
N ALA A 41 -1.21 16.21 -1.64
CA ALA A 41 -0.97 15.98 -3.07
C ALA A 41 0.47 16.34 -3.49
N SER A 42 0.96 17.50 -3.06
CA SER A 42 2.31 18.01 -3.36
C SER A 42 3.46 17.11 -2.91
N GLN A 43 3.24 16.23 -1.93
CA GLN A 43 4.26 15.30 -1.43
C GLN A 43 4.04 13.86 -1.92
N LEU A 44 2.88 13.58 -2.52
CA LEU A 44 2.52 12.23 -2.87
C LEU A 44 3.37 11.70 -4.03
N VAL A 45 3.66 12.53 -5.03
CA VAL A 45 4.50 12.16 -6.18
C VAL A 45 5.91 11.78 -5.72
N ASP A 46 6.51 12.58 -4.84
CA ASP A 46 7.81 12.29 -4.24
C ASP A 46 7.79 10.98 -3.44
N LEU A 47 6.69 10.71 -2.74
CA LEU A 47 6.53 9.45 -2.01
C LEU A 47 6.47 8.23 -2.95
N TYR A 48 5.79 8.33 -4.09
CA TYR A 48 5.85 7.28 -5.12
C TYR A 48 7.26 7.11 -5.68
N SER A 49 7.97 8.22 -5.94
CA SER A 49 9.36 8.16 -6.43
C SER A 49 10.24 7.40 -5.44
N ARG A 50 10.24 7.80 -4.17
CA ARG A 50 11.04 7.16 -3.10
C ARG A 50 10.69 5.68 -2.93
N PHE A 51 9.40 5.33 -2.97
CA PHE A 51 8.95 3.94 -2.95
C PHE A 51 9.50 3.13 -4.13
N MET A 52 9.47 3.70 -5.33
CA MET A 52 9.99 3.04 -6.53
C MET A 52 11.51 2.93 -6.53
N ASP A 53 12.23 3.93 -6.02
CA ASP A 53 13.68 3.88 -5.88
C ASP A 53 14.09 2.76 -4.92
N ALA A 54 13.45 2.69 -3.74
CA ALA A 54 13.67 1.59 -2.79
C ALA A 54 13.33 0.22 -3.41
N THR A 55 12.24 0.13 -4.17
CA THR A 55 11.88 -1.10 -4.89
C THR A 55 12.95 -1.49 -5.89
N ARG A 56 13.42 -0.56 -6.74
CA ARG A 56 14.44 -0.83 -7.76
C ARG A 56 15.74 -1.30 -7.11
N GLU A 57 16.16 -0.65 -6.04
CA GLU A 57 17.39 -0.99 -5.32
C GLU A 57 17.31 -2.39 -4.68
N GLN A 58 16.22 -2.67 -3.96
CA GLN A 58 16.15 -3.82 -3.05
C GLN A 58 15.46 -5.05 -3.67
N ARG A 59 14.72 -4.93 -4.78
CA ARG A 59 13.91 -6.03 -5.35
C ARG A 59 14.65 -7.35 -5.61
N ARG A 60 15.97 -7.31 -5.84
CA ARG A 60 16.77 -8.49 -6.18
C ARG A 60 16.98 -9.42 -4.97
N GLN A 61 16.94 -8.86 -3.75
CA GLN A 61 17.10 -9.58 -2.49
C GLN A 61 15.76 -9.91 -1.81
N TRP A 62 14.64 -9.40 -2.33
CA TRP A 62 13.32 -9.61 -1.76
C TRP A 62 12.83 -11.06 -1.89
N THR A 63 12.19 -11.52 -0.82
CA THR A 63 11.37 -12.73 -0.78
C THR A 63 9.99 -12.47 -1.40
N ALA A 64 9.19 -13.52 -1.61
CA ALA A 64 7.79 -13.36 -2.04
C ALA A 64 6.99 -12.49 -1.04
N LYS A 65 7.23 -12.67 0.26
CA LYS A 65 6.58 -11.89 1.32
C LYS A 65 6.92 -10.39 1.22
N ASP A 66 8.17 -10.05 0.92
CA ASP A 66 8.56 -8.64 0.72
C ASP A 66 7.81 -8.01 -0.46
N TRP A 67 7.61 -8.76 -1.56
CA TRP A 67 6.82 -8.31 -2.70
C TRP A 67 5.34 -8.10 -2.36
N ASP A 68 4.75 -8.96 -1.53
CA ASP A 68 3.37 -8.82 -1.09
C ASP A 68 3.20 -7.61 -0.17
N GLU A 69 4.11 -7.44 0.80
CA GLU A 69 4.13 -6.24 1.67
C GLU A 69 4.26 -4.95 0.85
N ALA A 70 5.17 -4.90 -0.13
CA ALA A 70 5.33 -3.75 -1.01
C ALA A 70 4.08 -3.51 -1.88
N SER A 71 3.38 -4.56 -2.31
CA SER A 71 2.11 -4.45 -3.03
C SER A 71 1.00 -3.88 -2.16
N ASP A 72 0.96 -4.22 -0.88
CA ASP A 72 0.03 -3.64 0.09
C ASP A 72 0.33 -2.16 0.34
N ALA A 73 1.61 -1.79 0.45
CA ALA A 73 2.04 -0.39 0.56
C ALA A 73 1.62 0.42 -0.69
N LEU A 74 1.86 -0.12 -1.89
CA LEU A 74 1.41 0.51 -3.14
C LEU A 74 -0.12 0.65 -3.17
N THR A 75 -0.87 -0.32 -2.65
CA THR A 75 -2.33 -0.26 -2.56
C THR A 75 -2.79 0.90 -1.68
N ARG A 76 -2.11 1.12 -0.54
CA ARG A 76 -2.39 2.26 0.35
C ARG A 76 -2.00 3.61 -0.28
N LEU A 77 -0.86 3.68 -0.98
CA LEU A 77 -0.48 4.86 -1.76
C LEU A 77 -1.51 5.17 -2.87
N ASN A 78 -2.02 4.15 -3.54
CA ASN A 78 -3.05 4.29 -4.57
C ASN A 78 -4.36 4.80 -3.97
N ALA A 79 -4.77 4.28 -2.82
CA ALA A 79 -5.95 4.76 -2.13
C ALA A 79 -5.81 6.25 -1.77
N ARG A 80 -4.64 6.68 -1.26
CA ARG A 80 -4.39 8.10 -1.00
C ARG A 80 -4.41 8.93 -2.29
N TYR A 81 -3.78 8.45 -3.35
CA TYR A 81 -3.79 9.12 -4.66
C TYR A 81 -5.21 9.40 -5.15
N GLU A 82 -6.11 8.42 -5.07
CA GLU A 82 -7.49 8.60 -5.50
C GLU A 82 -8.22 9.72 -4.70
N THR A 83 -7.84 9.96 -3.44
CA THR A 83 -8.41 11.05 -2.62
C THR A 83 -7.89 12.44 -2.96
N VAL A 84 -6.68 12.57 -3.51
CA VAL A 84 -6.01 13.88 -3.73
C VAL A 84 -5.66 14.15 -5.19
N ARG A 85 -5.95 13.23 -6.12
CA ARG A 85 -5.52 13.32 -7.53
C ARG A 85 -6.04 14.55 -8.27
N LEU A 86 -7.15 15.14 -7.83
CA LEU A 86 -7.72 16.32 -8.49
C LEU A 86 -6.90 17.58 -8.19
N ASP A 87 -6.09 17.56 -7.14
CA ASP A 87 -5.16 18.64 -6.78
C ASP A 87 -3.80 18.50 -7.47
N LEU A 88 -3.59 17.42 -8.24
CA LEU A 88 -2.35 17.16 -8.97
C LEU A 88 -2.41 17.69 -10.42
N PRO A 89 -1.32 18.32 -10.90
CA PRO A 89 -1.11 18.56 -12.33
C PRO A 89 -1.27 17.29 -13.18
N LEU A 90 -1.52 17.44 -14.48
CA LEU A 90 -1.63 16.29 -15.38
C LEU A 90 -0.34 15.46 -15.44
N ASP A 91 0.82 16.11 -15.52
CA ASP A 91 2.13 15.46 -15.58
C ASP A 91 2.41 14.61 -14.34
N ASP A 92 2.06 15.11 -13.16
CA ASP A 92 2.20 14.39 -11.90
C ASP A 92 1.32 13.14 -11.85
N ARG A 93 0.07 13.24 -12.34
CA ARG A 93 -0.84 12.09 -12.46
C ARG A 93 -0.28 11.02 -13.40
N LEU A 94 0.30 11.43 -14.53
CA LEU A 94 0.94 10.53 -15.49
C LEU A 94 2.19 9.86 -14.89
N THR A 95 2.96 10.61 -14.11
CA THR A 95 4.13 10.11 -13.39
C THR A 95 3.73 9.02 -12.39
N VAL A 96 2.71 9.27 -11.57
CA VAL A 96 2.17 8.27 -10.63
C VAL A 96 1.68 7.01 -11.37
N ARG A 97 0.97 7.16 -12.50
CA ARG A 97 0.53 6.01 -13.30
C ARG A 97 1.70 5.20 -13.85
N SER A 98 2.77 5.86 -14.27
CA SER A 98 4.00 5.20 -14.72
C SER A 98 4.64 4.37 -13.60
N TYR A 99 4.74 4.92 -12.39
CA TYR A 99 5.25 4.18 -11.22
C TYR A 99 4.39 2.97 -10.85
N GLN A 100 3.07 3.11 -10.89
CA GLN A 100 2.15 1.99 -10.67
C GLN A 100 2.36 0.86 -11.70
N GLY A 101 2.50 1.20 -12.98
CA GLY A 101 2.74 0.23 -14.05
C GLY A 101 4.10 -0.46 -13.94
N GLU A 102 5.14 0.30 -13.60
CA GLU A 102 6.48 -0.25 -13.41
C GLU A 102 6.52 -1.26 -12.27
N PHE A 103 5.95 -0.94 -11.11
CA PHE A 103 5.90 -1.88 -9.99
C PHE A 103 5.22 -3.20 -10.38
N ARG A 104 4.07 -3.13 -11.07
CA ARG A 104 3.33 -4.32 -11.52
C ARG A 104 4.12 -5.15 -12.53
N THR A 105 4.89 -4.49 -13.40
CA THR A 105 5.79 -5.15 -14.34
C THR A 105 6.89 -5.91 -13.60
N LEU A 106 7.54 -5.26 -12.64
CA LEU A 106 8.60 -5.87 -11.83
C LEU A 106 8.07 -7.06 -11.00
N GLN A 107 6.92 -6.89 -10.35
CA GLN A 107 6.28 -7.96 -9.57
C GLN A 107 5.90 -9.15 -10.45
N SER A 108 5.36 -8.91 -11.64
CA SER A 108 5.01 -9.97 -12.59
C SER A 108 6.23 -10.73 -13.08
N ALA A 109 7.33 -10.02 -13.40
CA ALA A 109 8.60 -10.63 -13.78
C ALA A 109 9.15 -11.53 -12.66
N ARG A 110 9.04 -11.10 -11.39
CA ARG A 110 9.42 -11.94 -10.25
C ARG A 110 8.59 -13.22 -10.19
N ARG A 111 7.26 -13.11 -10.25
CA ARG A 111 6.35 -14.27 -10.19
C ARG A 111 6.60 -15.27 -11.32
N LEU A 112 6.95 -14.78 -12.52
CA LEU A 112 7.34 -15.63 -13.64
C LEU A 112 8.66 -16.36 -13.35
N LYS A 113 9.67 -15.64 -12.85
CA LYS A 113 10.95 -16.24 -12.46
C LYS A 113 10.75 -17.33 -11.39
N ASP A 114 9.93 -17.08 -10.37
CA ASP A 114 9.70 -18.05 -9.31
C ASP A 114 9.05 -19.33 -9.86
N ARG A 115 8.06 -19.22 -10.77
CA ARG A 115 7.43 -20.37 -11.44
C ARG A 115 8.35 -21.18 -12.36
N VAL A 116 9.36 -20.55 -12.96
CA VAL A 116 10.32 -21.25 -13.84
C VAL A 116 11.39 -21.99 -13.04
N ASN A 117 11.65 -21.59 -11.80
CA ASN A 117 12.63 -22.24 -10.93
C ASN A 117 12.01 -23.31 -10.02
N GLU A 118 10.70 -23.53 -10.11
CA GLU A 118 9.94 -24.61 -9.45
C GLU A 118 9.95 -25.87 -10.32
#